data_AF-A0A844CYY4-F1
#
_entry.id   AF-A0A844CYY4-F1
#
_cell.length_a   1.000
_cell.length_b   1.000
_cell.length_c   1.000
_cell.angle_alpha   90.00
_cell.angle_beta   90.00
_cell.angle_gamma   90.00
#
_symmetry.space_group_name_H-M   'P 1'
#
loop_
_entity.id
_entity.type
_entity.pdbx_description
1 polymer ?
#
loop_
_entity_poly.entity_id
_entity_poly.type
_entity_poly.pdbx_seq_one_letter_code
_entity_poly.pdbx_strand_id
1 'polypeptide(L)'
;MTTARASLLLHAAVAALSGLLWCASPMALAQQPTPRLLEQFTHTAWGALDNAPVDILNVAQTSDGWLWLAAGTGLYRFDGKRYERVDNVEGHPLLSSSVRTLYAPPEGGLWVGYRVGGGISHFQRGQARHFAAGQGLPAGAVTSIARGPDGVLW
;
A
#
# COMPACT_ATOMS: atom_id res chain seq x y z
N MET A 1 7.13 -76.84 29.59
CA MET A 1 7.79 -76.17 28.45
C MET A 1 6.77 -75.95 27.33
N THR A 2 5.91 -74.93 27.42
CA THR A 2 4.90 -74.65 26.35
C THR A 2 4.38 -73.21 26.34
N THR A 3 4.63 -72.39 27.35
CA THR A 3 4.05 -71.03 27.46
C THR A 3 4.89 -69.92 26.82
N ALA A 4 6.18 -70.14 26.56
CA ALA A 4 7.09 -69.09 26.04
C ALA A 4 6.98 -68.84 24.51
N ARG A 5 6.45 -69.80 23.73
CA ARG A 5 6.35 -69.68 22.26
C ARG A 5 5.17 -68.81 21.78
N ALA A 6 4.12 -68.67 22.58
CA ALA A 6 2.94 -67.87 22.22
C ALA A 6 3.20 -66.36 22.34
N SER A 7 4.05 -65.94 23.29
CA SER A 7 4.32 -64.52 23.54
C SER A 7 5.15 -63.88 22.43
N LEU A 8 6.05 -64.62 21.78
CA LEU A 8 6.90 -64.08 20.69
C LEU A 8 6.12 -63.81 19.39
N LEU A 9 5.06 -64.57 19.10
CA LEU A 9 4.23 -64.35 17.91
C LEU A 9 3.30 -63.14 18.05
N LEU A 10 2.90 -62.77 19.28
CA LEU A 10 2.08 -61.59 19.54
C LEU A 10 2.88 -60.27 19.38
N HIS A 11 4.17 -60.27 19.72
CA HIS A 11 5.03 -59.09 19.58
C HIS A 11 5.45 -58.83 18.12
N ALA A 12 5.57 -59.88 17.30
CA ALA A 12 5.86 -59.74 15.87
C ALA A 12 4.66 -59.15 15.09
N ALA A 13 3.43 -59.48 15.48
CA ALA A 13 2.22 -58.97 14.83
C ALA A 13 1.95 -57.48 15.16
N VAL A 14 2.24 -57.04 16.39
CA VAL A 14 2.07 -55.63 16.79
C VAL A 14 3.12 -54.73 16.13
N ALA A 15 4.37 -55.18 15.99
CA ALA A 15 5.42 -54.42 15.32
C ALA A 15 5.16 -54.21 13.82
N ALA A 16 4.52 -55.18 13.14
CA ALA A 16 4.16 -55.07 11.74
C ALA A 16 2.98 -54.10 11.48
N LEU A 17 2.09 -53.88 12.46
CA LEU A 17 1.00 -52.91 12.35
C LEU A 17 1.43 -51.46 12.68
N SER A 18 2.47 -51.26 13.49
CA SER A 18 3.04 -49.93 13.77
C SER A 18 3.97 -49.41 12.67
N GLY A 19 4.56 -50.28 11.85
CA GLY A 19 5.43 -49.88 10.72
C GLY A 19 4.66 -49.34 9.50
N LEU A 20 3.39 -49.71 9.34
CA LEU A 20 2.55 -49.30 8.20
C LEU A 20 1.80 -47.97 8.42
N LEU A 21 1.79 -47.44 9.64
CA LEU A 21 1.13 -46.16 9.98
C LEU A 21 2.07 -44.95 9.91
N TRP A 22 3.37 -45.14 9.67
CA TRP A 22 4.36 -44.04 9.59
C TRP A 22 4.80 -43.63 8.17
N CYS A 23 4.28 -44.29 7.13
CA CYS A 23 4.49 -43.86 5.75
C CYS A 23 3.31 -43.07 5.17
N ALA A 24 2.24 -42.90 5.95
CA ALA A 24 1.09 -42.09 5.58
C ALA A 24 1.01 -40.82 6.43
N SER A 25 2.12 -40.09 6.56
CA SER A 25 1.98 -38.65 6.77
C SER A 25 1.28 -38.14 5.53
N PRO A 26 0.01 -37.69 5.57
CA PRO A 26 -0.52 -36.97 4.45
C PRO A 26 0.43 -35.79 4.30
N MET A 27 1.17 -35.77 3.20
CA MET A 27 1.91 -34.60 2.78
C MET A 27 0.87 -33.49 2.85
N ALA A 28 0.97 -32.63 3.87
CA ALA A 28 0.08 -31.51 4.01
C ALA A 28 0.41 -30.68 2.78
N LEU A 29 -0.39 -30.88 1.72
CA LEU A 29 -0.43 -30.00 0.58
C LEU A 29 -0.71 -28.66 1.22
N ALA A 30 0.33 -27.83 1.36
CA ALA A 30 0.14 -26.44 1.66
C ALA A 30 -0.88 -25.98 0.62
N GLN A 31 -2.12 -25.76 1.06
CA GLN A 31 -3.16 -25.23 0.20
C GLN A 31 -2.57 -23.92 -0.29
N GLN A 32 -2.11 -23.90 -1.54
CA GLN A 32 -1.65 -22.67 -2.13
C GLN A 32 -2.85 -21.73 -2.01
N PRO A 33 -2.68 -20.52 -1.44
CA PRO A 33 -3.77 -19.57 -1.37
C PRO A 33 -4.36 -19.50 -2.76
N THR A 34 -5.63 -19.89 -2.91
CA THR A 34 -6.28 -19.86 -4.21
C THR A 34 -6.06 -18.45 -4.74
N PRO A 35 -5.45 -18.27 -5.93
CA PRO A 35 -5.21 -16.94 -6.45
C PRO A 35 -6.55 -16.22 -6.41
N ARG A 36 -6.62 -15.16 -5.60
CA ARG A 36 -7.82 -14.37 -5.42
C ARG A 36 -8.14 -13.77 -6.79
N LEU A 37 -9.06 -14.40 -7.49
CA LEU A 37 -9.46 -13.99 -8.83
C LEU A 37 -10.09 -12.60 -8.70
N LEU A 38 -9.73 -11.68 -9.59
CA LEU A 38 -10.25 -10.30 -9.59
C LEU A 38 -11.79 -10.25 -9.52
N GLU A 39 -12.46 -11.28 -10.03
CA GLU A 39 -13.92 -11.48 -9.99
C GLU A 39 -14.57 -11.37 -8.59
N GLN A 40 -13.82 -11.60 -7.52
CA GLN A 40 -14.36 -11.47 -6.16
C GLN A 40 -14.45 -10.01 -5.66
N PHE A 41 -13.89 -9.05 -6.40
CA PHE A 41 -13.90 -7.63 -6.06
C PHE A 41 -14.91 -6.87 -6.92
N THR A 42 -15.54 -5.86 -6.34
CA THR A 42 -16.35 -4.91 -7.11
C THR A 42 -15.45 -4.08 -8.01
N HIS A 43 -15.75 -4.04 -9.30
CA HIS A 43 -15.04 -3.22 -10.27
C HIS A 43 -15.92 -2.04 -10.69
N THR A 44 -15.43 -0.83 -10.48
CA THR A 44 -16.06 0.41 -10.93
C THR A 44 -15.01 1.29 -11.60
N ALA A 45 -15.43 2.06 -12.59
CA ALA A 45 -14.58 3.00 -13.29
C ALA A 45 -15.26 4.37 -13.31
N TRP A 46 -14.45 5.41 -13.18
CA TRP A 46 -14.86 6.80 -13.26
C TRP A 46 -14.15 7.44 -14.45
N GLY A 47 -14.91 8.16 -15.27
CA GLY A 47 -14.40 8.87 -16.43
C GLY A 47 -14.39 10.37 -16.23
N ALA A 48 -14.10 11.10 -17.31
CA ALA A 48 -14.13 12.56 -17.31
C ALA A 48 -15.51 13.14 -16.91
N LEU A 49 -16.60 12.43 -17.22
CA LEU A 49 -17.96 12.81 -16.81
C LEU A 49 -18.17 12.74 -15.29
N ASP A 50 -17.34 11.98 -14.59
CA ASP A 50 -17.35 11.85 -13.12
C ASP A 50 -16.32 12.77 -12.45
N ASN A 51 -15.78 13.74 -13.19
CA ASN A 51 -14.68 14.61 -12.80
C ASN A 51 -13.37 13.89 -12.49
N ALA A 52 -13.20 12.64 -12.95
CA ALA A 52 -11.94 11.93 -12.79
C ALA A 52 -10.82 12.67 -13.53
N PRO A 53 -9.67 12.92 -12.88
CA PRO A 53 -8.56 13.58 -13.53
C PRO A 53 -7.94 12.68 -14.60
N VAL A 54 -7.45 13.30 -15.66
CA VAL A 54 -6.59 12.64 -16.64
C VAL A 54 -5.12 12.77 -16.25
N ASP A 55 -4.28 11.84 -16.71
CA ASP A 55 -2.82 11.85 -16.47
C ASP A 55 -2.46 11.89 -14.98
N ILE A 56 -2.93 10.89 -14.22
CA ILE A 56 -2.56 10.69 -12.82
C ILE A 56 -1.08 10.28 -12.76
N LEU A 57 -0.27 11.11 -12.11
CA LEU A 57 1.18 10.97 -11.98
C LEU A 57 1.57 10.23 -10.69
N ASN A 58 0.79 10.42 -9.63
CA ASN A 58 1.07 9.84 -8.32
C ASN A 58 -0.20 9.76 -7.46
N VAL A 59 -0.25 8.78 -6.56
CA VAL A 59 -1.37 8.58 -5.63
C VAL A 59 -0.81 8.35 -4.23
N ALA A 60 -1.44 8.95 -3.22
CA ALA A 60 -1.16 8.72 -1.80
C ALA A 60 -2.47 8.59 -1.03
N GLN A 61 -2.50 7.79 0.03
CA GLN A 61 -3.66 7.68 0.91
C GLN A 61 -3.34 8.26 2.28
N THR A 62 -4.13 9.24 2.72
CA THR A 62 -4.01 9.77 4.08
C THR A 62 -4.71 8.87 5.10
N SER A 63 -4.34 8.97 6.37
CA SER A 63 -4.86 8.13 7.45
C SER A 63 -6.36 8.26 7.71
N ASP A 64 -6.98 9.32 7.20
CA ASP A 64 -8.43 9.56 7.22
C ASP A 64 -9.17 8.86 6.05
N GLY A 65 -8.45 8.15 5.20
CA GLY A 65 -8.99 7.30 4.14
C GLY A 65 -9.07 7.95 2.75
N TRP A 66 -8.87 9.27 2.63
CA TRP A 66 -8.87 9.95 1.33
C TRP A 66 -7.72 9.47 0.45
N LEU A 67 -8.04 9.19 -0.82
CA LEU A 67 -7.03 9.05 -1.87
C LEU A 67 -6.74 10.44 -2.43
N TRP A 68 -5.47 10.82 -2.40
CA TRP A 68 -4.95 12.03 -3.03
C TRP A 68 -4.26 11.67 -4.33
N LEU A 69 -4.53 12.44 -5.38
CA LEU A 69 -4.02 12.20 -6.71
C LEU A 69 -3.33 13.44 -7.25
N ALA A 70 -2.05 13.31 -7.58
CA ALA A 70 -1.34 14.28 -8.39
C ALA A 70 -1.68 13.99 -9.85
N ALA A 71 -2.22 14.98 -10.55
CA ALA A 71 -2.54 14.89 -11.97
C ALA A 71 -1.93 16.07 -12.72
N GLY A 72 -1.78 15.93 -14.04
CA GLY A 72 -1.29 17.01 -14.89
C GLY A 72 -2.10 18.32 -14.77
N THR A 73 -3.36 18.23 -14.34
CA THR A 73 -4.29 19.37 -14.16
C THR A 73 -4.41 19.88 -12.72
N GLY A 74 -3.73 19.27 -11.75
CA GLY A 74 -3.78 19.70 -10.35
C GLY A 74 -3.73 18.57 -9.32
N LEU A 75 -4.00 18.96 -8.08
CA LEU A 75 -4.25 18.03 -6.98
C LEU A 75 -5.73 17.67 -6.93
N TYR A 76 -6.03 16.40 -6.72
CA TYR A 76 -7.38 15.90 -6.53
C TYR A 76 -7.43 15.05 -5.26
N ARG A 77 -8.62 14.96 -4.67
CA ARG A 77 -8.93 13.95 -3.65
C ARG A 77 -10.14 13.11 -4.07
N PHE A 78 -10.21 11.90 -3.54
CA PHE A 78 -11.24 10.93 -3.86
C PHE A 78 -11.64 10.10 -2.63
N ASP A 79 -12.95 10.01 -2.37
CA ASP A 79 -13.55 9.31 -1.21
C ASP A 79 -13.98 7.87 -1.51
N GLY A 80 -13.71 7.36 -2.72
CA GLY A 80 -14.27 6.10 -3.20
C GLY A 80 -15.51 6.27 -4.09
N LYS A 81 -16.02 7.50 -4.25
CA LYS A 81 -17.22 7.80 -5.05
C LYS A 81 -17.05 9.00 -5.97
N ARG A 82 -16.36 10.06 -5.54
CA ARG A 82 -16.30 11.34 -6.24
C ARG A 82 -14.89 11.93 -6.22
N TYR A 83 -14.47 12.47 -7.36
CA TYR A 83 -13.26 13.25 -7.48
C TYR A 83 -13.55 14.72 -7.20
N GLU A 84 -12.68 15.36 -6.43
CA GLU A 84 -12.71 16.78 -6.17
C GLU A 84 -11.34 17.38 -6.48
N ARG A 85 -11.31 18.41 -7.33
CA ARG A 85 -10.08 19.19 -7.55
C ARG A 85 -9.84 20.08 -6.34
N VAL A 86 -8.60 20.08 -5.85
CA VAL A 86 -8.20 20.76 -4.62
C VAL A 86 -7.14 21.80 -4.94
N ASP A 87 -7.46 23.07 -4.67
CA ASP A 87 -6.48 24.18 -4.73
C ASP A 87 -5.97 24.59 -3.34
N ASN A 88 -6.64 24.12 -2.27
CA ASN A 88 -6.27 24.40 -0.88
C ASN A 88 -6.38 23.13 -0.04
N VAL A 89 -5.35 22.81 0.73
CA VAL A 89 -5.34 21.68 1.67
C VAL A 89 -5.37 22.24 3.08
N GLU A 90 -6.31 21.76 3.91
CA GLU A 90 -6.50 22.26 5.27
C GLU A 90 -6.62 23.80 5.37
N GLY A 91 -7.29 24.43 4.39
CA GLY A 91 -7.48 25.89 4.33
C GLY A 91 -6.28 26.69 3.82
N HIS A 92 -5.20 26.02 3.40
CA HIS A 92 -3.98 26.67 2.93
C HIS A 92 -3.76 26.39 1.43
N PRO A 93 -3.36 27.41 0.64
CA PRO A 93 -3.16 27.23 -0.79
C PRO A 93 -1.96 26.34 -1.10
N LEU A 94 -2.02 25.69 -2.26
CA LEU A 94 -0.85 25.05 -2.86
C LEU A 94 0.16 26.11 -3.31
N LEU A 95 1.46 25.78 -3.30
CA LEU A 95 2.49 26.64 -3.89
C LEU A 95 2.33 26.77 -5.42
N SER A 96 1.82 25.72 -6.06
CA SER A 96 1.65 25.64 -7.50
C SER A 96 0.55 24.62 -7.82
N SER A 97 -0.21 24.86 -8.88
CA SER A 97 -1.14 23.87 -9.40
C SER A 97 -0.44 22.71 -10.13
N SER A 98 0.86 22.86 -10.44
CA SER A 98 1.64 21.83 -11.13
C SER A 98 2.18 20.79 -10.15
N VAL A 99 1.29 19.94 -9.63
CA VAL A 99 1.61 18.89 -8.67
C VAL A 99 2.16 17.65 -9.37
N ARG A 100 3.22 17.05 -8.81
CA ARG A 100 3.93 15.90 -9.42
C ARG A 100 3.90 14.65 -8.56
N THR A 101 4.16 14.82 -7.27
CA THR A 101 4.37 13.70 -6.35
C THR A 101 3.73 14.01 -5.01
N LEU A 102 3.26 12.96 -4.34
CA LEU A 102 2.60 13.02 -3.05
C LEU A 102 3.26 12.01 -2.13
N TYR A 103 3.29 12.34 -0.84
CA TYR A 103 3.64 11.38 0.20
C TYR A 103 2.77 11.62 1.42
N ALA A 104 1.99 10.63 1.80
CA ALA A 104 1.18 10.65 3.01
C ALA A 104 1.86 9.76 4.07
N PRO A 105 2.52 10.34 5.08
CA PRO A 105 3.16 9.57 6.12
C PRO A 105 2.12 8.89 7.04
N PRO A 106 2.46 7.77 7.69
CA PRO A 106 1.55 7.05 8.58
C PRO A 106 1.17 7.84 9.83
N GLU A 107 2.02 8.77 10.29
CA GLU A 107 1.71 9.74 11.34
C GLU A 107 0.68 10.83 10.92
N GLY A 108 0.27 10.82 9.65
CA GLY A 108 -0.74 11.72 9.09
C GLY A 108 -0.14 12.98 8.47
N GLY A 109 -0.97 13.69 7.70
CA GLY A 109 -0.56 14.83 6.88
C GLY A 109 -0.32 14.44 5.42
N LEU A 110 0.04 15.43 4.61
CA LEU A 110 0.28 15.27 3.18
C LEU A 110 1.46 16.13 2.75
N TRP A 111 2.47 15.48 2.18
CA TRP A 111 3.53 16.14 1.43
C TRP A 111 3.14 16.23 -0.04
N VAL A 112 3.36 17.41 -0.62
CA VAL A 112 3.07 17.73 -2.02
C VAL A 112 4.33 18.27 -2.66
N GLY A 113 4.83 17.60 -3.70
CA GLY A 113 5.96 18.05 -4.50
C GLY A 113 5.52 18.59 -5.86
N TYR A 114 6.13 19.70 -6.29
CA TYR A 114 5.72 20.43 -7.50
C TYR A 114 6.69 20.23 -8.66
N ARG A 115 6.15 20.21 -9.89
CA ARG A 115 6.92 20.07 -11.13
C ARG A 115 7.44 21.42 -11.62
N VAL A 116 6.55 22.37 -11.89
CA VAL A 116 6.94 23.70 -12.38
C VAL A 116 7.24 24.60 -11.19
N GLY A 117 8.40 25.26 -11.21
CA GLY A 117 8.91 26.08 -10.11
C GLY A 117 9.55 25.26 -8.98
N GLY A 118 9.19 23.97 -8.84
CA GLY A 118 9.76 23.08 -7.83
C GLY A 118 9.24 23.34 -6.42
N GLY A 119 9.97 22.82 -5.44
CA GLY A 119 9.63 22.95 -4.03
C GLY A 119 8.63 21.90 -3.53
N ILE A 120 8.37 21.93 -2.23
CA ILE A 120 7.42 21.04 -1.56
C ILE A 120 6.54 21.81 -0.58
N SER A 121 5.36 21.27 -0.29
CA SER A 121 4.49 21.71 0.80
C SER A 121 4.16 20.55 1.70
N HIS A 122 4.09 20.81 3.00
CA HIS A 122 3.62 19.86 4.00
C HIS A 122 2.39 20.43 4.67
N PHE A 123 1.29 19.68 4.62
CA PHE A 123 0.04 20.00 5.28
C PHE A 123 -0.19 19.00 6.40
N GLN A 124 -0.35 19.49 7.63
CA GLN A 124 -0.59 18.64 8.78
C GLN A 124 -1.25 19.44 9.91
N ARG A 125 -2.38 18.93 10.42
CA ARG A 125 -3.05 19.45 11.63
C ARG A 125 -3.48 20.92 11.49
N GLY A 126 -4.01 21.30 10.34
CA GLY A 126 -4.49 22.65 10.06
C GLY A 126 -3.36 23.65 9.82
N GLN A 127 -2.16 23.18 9.47
CA GLN A 127 -0.98 24.01 9.25
C GLN A 127 -0.33 23.65 7.93
N ALA A 128 0.21 24.65 7.24
CA ALA A 128 1.01 24.46 6.04
C ALA A 128 2.43 24.97 6.23
N ARG A 129 3.41 24.15 5.80
CA ARG A 129 4.80 24.59 5.64
C ARG A 129 5.22 24.45 4.19
N HIS A 130 5.68 25.56 3.62
CA HIS A 130 6.12 25.64 2.25
C HIS A 130 7.64 25.77 2.19
N PHE A 131 8.25 25.03 1.27
CA PHE A 131 9.68 25.11 1.00
C PHE A 131 9.84 25.36 -0.50
N ALA A 132 10.21 26.59 -0.84
CA ALA A 132 10.44 26.96 -2.23
C ALA A 132 11.75 26.37 -2.75
N ALA A 133 11.78 26.06 -4.05
CA ALA A 133 13.01 25.67 -4.72
C ALA A 133 14.10 26.75 -4.57
N GLY A 134 15.33 26.33 -4.34
CA GLY A 134 16.47 27.25 -4.12
C GLY A 134 16.56 27.84 -2.70
N GLN A 135 15.58 27.59 -1.83
CA GLN A 135 15.60 28.02 -0.42
C GLN A 135 15.69 26.81 0.51
N GLY A 136 16.89 26.21 0.58
CA GLY A 136 17.12 24.98 1.35
C GLY A 136 16.64 23.70 0.67
N LEU A 137 16.09 23.80 -0.55
CA LEU A 137 15.81 22.69 -1.45
C LEU A 137 16.52 22.88 -2.79
N PRO A 138 16.93 21.80 -3.47
CA PRO A 138 17.44 21.87 -4.82
C PRO A 138 16.47 22.59 -5.76
N ALA A 139 17.03 23.32 -6.72
CA ALA A 139 16.23 23.92 -7.78
C ALA A 139 15.68 22.84 -8.72
N GLY A 140 14.44 23.00 -9.17
CA GLY A 140 13.83 22.13 -10.17
C GLY A 140 12.67 21.29 -9.66
N ALA A 141 12.16 20.44 -10.56
CA ALA A 141 11.00 19.60 -10.30
C ALA A 141 11.27 18.56 -9.21
N VAL A 142 10.32 18.41 -8.28
CA VAL A 142 10.34 17.32 -7.30
C VAL A 142 9.67 16.11 -7.93
N THR A 143 10.45 15.08 -8.25
CA THR A 143 9.99 13.92 -9.00
C THR A 143 9.39 12.84 -8.12
N SER A 144 9.87 12.71 -6.89
CA SER A 144 9.42 11.74 -5.89
C SER A 144 9.69 12.29 -4.48
N ILE A 145 8.93 11.80 -3.51
CA ILE A 145 9.22 11.97 -2.08
C ILE A 145 9.16 10.58 -1.45
N ALA A 146 10.21 10.19 -0.73
CA ALA A 146 10.26 8.91 -0.03
C ALA A 146 10.84 9.08 1.38
N ARG A 147 10.35 8.28 2.33
CA ARG A 147 10.89 8.27 3.70
C ARG A 147 11.93 7.16 3.85
N GLY A 148 13.12 7.53 4.26
CA GLY A 148 14.19 6.60 4.61
C GLY A 148 13.93 5.88 5.95
N PRO A 149 14.70 4.82 6.26
CA PRO A 149 14.54 4.05 7.50
C PRO A 149 14.79 4.85 8.78
N ASP A 150 15.60 5.90 8.70
CA ASP A 150 15.90 6.86 9.77
C ASP A 150 14.80 7.93 9.93
N GLY A 151 13.79 7.90 9.07
CA GLY A 151 12.69 8.84 9.04
C GLY A 151 12.96 10.12 8.25
N VAL A 152 14.14 10.28 7.66
CA VAL A 152 14.47 11.42 6.80
C VAL A 152 13.74 11.30 5.46
N LEU A 153 13.26 12.41 4.93
CA LEU A 153 12.65 12.46 3.60
C LEU A 153 13.71 12.71 2.52
N TRP A 154 13.60 11.97 1.42
CA TRP A 154 14.42 12.02 0.22
C TRP A 154 13.58 12.40 -1.00
#